data_AF-A0A9N9BJX5-F1
#
_entry.id   AF-A0A9N9BJX5-F1
#
_cell.length_a   1.000
_cell.length_b   1.000
_cell.length_c   1.000
_cell.angle_alpha   90.00
_cell.angle_beta   90.00
_cell.angle_gamma   90.00
#
_symmetry.space_group_name_H-M   'P 1'
#
loop_
_entity.id
_entity.type
_entity.pdbx_description
1 polymer ?
#
loop_
_entity_poly.entity_id
_entity_poly.type
_entity_poly.pdbx_seq_one_letter_code
_entity_poly.pdbx_strand_id
1 'polypeptide(L)'
;RLTLIALTALLIITMINVYSSKIADWINQSLAIVKTLTVITIAIIGLIEIKNSTNWNDAFKRTDDSLDEFDDPKRNLIYNNTISVGIVGVLLLYFANAISGRVFGKILSFFVALSAFGTMGSLIWSGSRVIVTAGHRSYFPVFSDKLQKISKRGTPMNALLLQFILGAIVIILVGGAHRNSFQVLYSMAQYTSWLFYGLIGIGLIRIRLININNENKKNQKEFWWIVIFMYIACALYITVVSFVGTSNSNNVCSIPKVSYYLPNGISLGFLVIGFISWITLYSWRNDNLNPNSTPA
;
A
#
# COMPACT_ATOMS: atom_id res chain seq x y z
N ARG A 1 5.32 14.91 15.39
CA ARG A 1 3.93 15.43 15.33
C ARG A 1 3.08 14.65 14.32
N LEU A 2 3.48 14.52 13.05
CA LEU A 2 2.74 13.74 12.03
C LEU A 2 2.56 12.25 12.38
N THR A 3 3.61 11.60 12.90
CA THR A 3 3.57 10.18 13.32
C THR A 3 2.51 9.93 14.40
N LEU A 4 2.34 10.87 15.34
CA LEU A 4 1.33 10.78 16.38
C LEU A 4 -0.08 10.88 15.80
N ILE A 5 -0.30 11.79 14.84
CA ILE A 5 -1.58 11.94 14.14
C ILE A 5 -1.93 10.67 13.34
N ALA A 6 -0.94 10.05 12.69
CA ALA A 6 -1.15 8.79 11.98
C ALA A 6 -1.51 7.63 12.93
N LEU A 7 -0.85 7.55 14.09
CA LEU A 7 -1.15 6.55 15.12
C LEU A 7 -2.53 6.74 15.73
N THR A 8 -2.93 7.99 16.01
CA THR A 8 -4.28 8.27 16.54
C THR A 8 -5.35 7.97 15.50
N ALA A 9 -5.12 8.31 14.23
CA ALA A 9 -6.01 7.94 13.13
C ALA A 9 -6.18 6.41 13.01
N LEU A 10 -5.07 5.67 13.03
CA LEU A 10 -5.06 4.21 12.98
C LEU A 10 -5.80 3.59 14.18
N LEU A 11 -5.59 4.14 15.38
CA LEU A 11 -6.28 3.70 16.60
C LEU A 11 -7.79 3.93 16.51
N ILE A 12 -8.22 5.13 16.10
CA ILE A 12 -9.64 5.49 15.99
C ILE A 12 -10.34 4.55 15.01
N ILE A 13 -9.77 4.33 13.83
CA ILE A 13 -10.36 3.45 12.81
C ILE A 13 -10.42 2.00 13.29
N THR A 14 -9.37 1.53 13.97
CA THR A 14 -9.37 0.17 14.54
C THR A 14 -10.47 0.03 15.58
N MET A 15 -10.64 1.03 16.46
CA MET A 15 -11.72 1.04 17.46
C MET A 15 -13.11 1.02 16.83
N ILE A 16 -13.34 1.78 15.76
CA ILE A 16 -14.60 1.76 15.01
C ILE A 16 -14.89 0.36 14.46
N ASN A 17 -13.90 -0.27 13.82
CA ASN A 17 -14.01 -1.62 13.27
C ASN A 17 -14.22 -2.71 14.35
N VAL A 18 -13.60 -2.55 15.52
CA VAL A 18 -13.76 -3.46 16.66
C VAL A 18 -15.16 -3.32 17.26
N TYR A 19 -15.66 -2.09 17.39
CA TYR A 19 -16.96 -1.79 18.01
C TYR A 19 -18.11 -2.41 17.23
N SER A 20 -18.18 -2.16 15.91
CA SER A 20 -19.20 -2.73 15.04
C SER A 20 -18.77 -2.69 13.58
N SER A 21 -18.72 -3.87 12.95
CA SER A 21 -18.44 -3.99 11.52
C SER A 21 -19.50 -3.32 10.65
N LYS A 22 -20.77 -3.38 11.06
CA LYS A 22 -21.89 -2.76 10.31
C LYS A 22 -21.74 -1.25 10.23
N ILE A 23 -21.32 -0.62 11.33
CA ILE A 23 -21.10 0.83 11.37
C ILE A 23 -19.88 1.20 10.52
N ALA A 24 -18.80 0.42 10.64
CA ALA A 24 -17.60 0.63 9.84
C ALA A 24 -17.89 0.49 8.32
N ASP A 25 -18.69 -0.50 7.92
CA ASP A 25 -19.09 -0.71 6.53
C ASP A 25 -19.91 0.48 6.01
N TRP A 26 -20.87 0.98 6.80
CA TRP A 26 -21.68 2.15 6.43
C TRP A 26 -20.83 3.44 6.29
N ILE A 27 -19.90 3.66 7.22
CA ILE A 27 -18.92 4.76 7.15
C ILE A 27 -18.05 4.61 5.89
N ASN A 28 -17.50 3.42 5.62
CA ASN A 28 -16.64 3.18 4.47
C ASN A 28 -17.37 3.40 3.14
N GLN A 29 -18.63 2.97 3.03
CA GLN A 29 -19.46 3.22 1.84
C GLN A 29 -19.72 4.72 1.65
N SER A 30 -20.05 5.43 2.72
CA SER A 30 -20.27 6.88 2.68
C SER A 30 -19.00 7.62 2.22
N LEU A 31 -17.84 7.24 2.77
CA LEU A 31 -16.54 7.80 2.38
C LEU A 31 -16.14 7.44 0.93
N ALA A 32 -16.55 6.29 0.43
CA ALA A 32 -16.34 5.90 -0.97
C ALA A 32 -17.18 6.74 -1.95
N ILE A 33 -18.42 7.09 -1.57
CA ILE A 33 -19.26 8.01 -2.35
C ILE A 33 -18.59 9.39 -2.39
N VAL A 34 -18.17 9.92 -1.25
CA VAL A 34 -17.45 11.19 -1.15
C VAL A 34 -16.18 11.18 -2.00
N LYS A 35 -15.41 10.09 -1.96
CA LYS A 35 -14.20 9.91 -2.77
C LYS A 35 -14.51 9.99 -4.27
N THR A 36 -15.53 9.26 -4.71
CA THR A 36 -15.94 9.22 -6.12
C THR A 36 -16.41 10.58 -6.60
N LEU A 37 -17.23 11.28 -5.82
CA LEU A 37 -17.68 12.64 -6.14
C LEU A 37 -16.50 13.62 -6.23
N THR A 38 -15.57 13.56 -5.28
CA THR A 38 -14.39 14.43 -5.27
C THR A 38 -13.55 14.24 -6.54
N VAL A 39 -13.30 12.99 -6.95
CA VAL A 39 -12.55 12.70 -8.18
C VAL A 39 -13.30 13.16 -9.43
N ILE A 40 -14.63 13.02 -9.48
CA ILE A 40 -15.45 13.51 -10.60
C ILE A 40 -15.39 15.04 -10.69
N THR A 41 -15.56 15.75 -9.57
CA THR A 41 -15.46 17.23 -9.54
C THR A 41 -14.11 17.69 -10.06
N ILE A 42 -13.03 17.05 -9.58
CA ILE A 42 -11.69 17.32 -10.05
C ILE A 42 -11.57 17.10 -11.57
N ALA A 43 -12.07 15.98 -12.09
CA ALA A 43 -11.97 15.64 -13.51
C ALA A 43 -12.72 16.64 -14.40
N ILE A 44 -13.91 17.08 -13.99
CA ILE A 44 -14.71 18.08 -14.71
C ILE A 44 -13.97 19.42 -14.77
N ILE A 45 -13.41 19.88 -13.66
CA ILE A 45 -12.61 21.12 -13.61
C ILE A 45 -11.43 21.02 -14.57
N GLY A 46 -10.70 19.89 -14.55
CA GLY A 46 -9.59 19.65 -15.48
C GLY A 46 -10.02 19.71 -16.95
N LEU A 47 -11.17 19.11 -17.31
CA LEU A 47 -11.68 19.12 -18.68
C LEU A 47 -12.14 20.50 -19.16
N ILE A 48 -12.78 21.28 -18.29
CA ILE A 48 -13.20 22.66 -18.60
C ILE A 48 -11.97 23.52 -18.91
N GLU A 49 -10.90 23.37 -18.13
CA GLU A 49 -9.68 24.14 -18.33
C GLU A 49 -8.96 23.76 -19.62
N ILE A 50 -8.86 22.46 -19.92
CA ILE A 50 -8.26 21.99 -21.18
C ILE A 50 -9.02 22.55 -22.39
N LYS A 51 -10.36 22.62 -22.32
CA LYS A 51 -11.18 23.19 -23.39
C LYS A 51 -10.97 24.70 -23.58
N ASN A 52 -10.70 25.43 -22.49
CA ASN A 52 -10.46 26.87 -22.53
C ASN A 52 -8.99 27.22 -22.87
N SER A 53 -8.06 26.28 -22.69
CA SER A 53 -6.66 26.47 -23.06
C SER A 53 -6.48 26.31 -24.58
N THR A 54 -5.98 27.36 -25.25
CA THR A 54 -5.64 27.32 -26.68
C THR A 54 -4.29 26.65 -26.94
N ASN A 55 -3.46 26.50 -25.89
CA ASN A 55 -2.15 25.88 -25.94
C ASN A 55 -2.11 24.68 -24.98
N TRP A 56 -2.12 23.48 -25.54
CA TRP A 56 -1.95 22.23 -24.77
C TRP A 56 -0.67 22.21 -23.94
N ASN A 57 0.37 22.90 -24.41
CA ASN A 57 1.64 23.03 -23.68
C ASN A 57 1.51 23.87 -22.41
N ASP A 58 0.62 24.86 -22.34
CA ASP A 58 0.48 25.72 -21.16
C ASP A 58 -0.28 25.05 -20.01
N ALA A 59 -1.21 24.12 -20.32
CA ALA A 59 -1.93 23.33 -19.33
C ALA A 59 -0.98 22.44 -18.49
N PHE A 60 0.06 21.89 -19.14
CA PHE A 60 1.13 21.16 -18.46
C PHE A 60 2.25 22.08 -17.93
N LYS A 61 2.47 23.25 -18.53
CA LYS A 61 3.46 24.22 -18.02
C LYS A 61 3.10 24.81 -16.66
N ARG A 62 1.81 25.13 -16.43
CA ARG A 62 1.31 25.53 -15.09
C ARG A 62 1.44 24.42 -14.05
N THR A 63 1.38 23.17 -14.51
CA THR A 63 1.60 21.99 -13.67
C THR A 63 3.07 21.97 -13.25
N ASP A 64 4.00 22.14 -14.19
CA ASP A 64 5.45 22.19 -13.93
C ASP A 64 5.86 23.42 -13.09
N ASP A 65 5.38 24.63 -13.40
CA ASP A 65 5.67 25.85 -12.63
C ASP A 65 5.16 25.77 -11.16
N SER A 66 4.03 25.08 -10.95
CA SER A 66 3.50 24.84 -9.60
C SER A 66 4.29 23.78 -8.83
N LEU A 67 4.98 22.87 -9.54
CA LEU A 67 5.93 21.94 -8.95
C LEU A 67 7.24 22.66 -8.60
N ASP A 68 7.66 23.64 -9.41
CA ASP A 68 8.84 24.48 -9.17
C ASP A 68 8.69 25.38 -7.92
N GLU A 69 7.47 25.79 -7.57
CA GLU A 69 7.21 26.53 -6.31
C GLU A 69 7.42 25.66 -5.05
N PHE A 70 7.37 24.32 -5.19
CA PHE A 70 7.80 23.37 -4.14
C PHE A 70 9.30 23.07 -4.18
N ASP A 71 9.97 23.48 -5.25
CA ASP A 71 11.37 23.20 -5.56
C ASP A 71 12.27 24.36 -5.05
N ASP A 72 12.12 24.72 -3.78
CA ASP A 72 13.03 25.64 -3.09
C ASP A 72 14.47 25.04 -3.14
N PRO A 73 15.45 25.67 -3.83
CA PRO A 73 16.70 25.04 -4.28
C PRO A 73 17.64 24.58 -3.15
N LYS A 74 17.29 24.86 -1.89
CA LYS A 74 18.00 24.36 -0.70
C LYS A 74 17.50 23.00 -0.21
N ARG A 75 16.51 22.36 -0.87
CA ARG A 75 15.88 21.12 -0.36
C ARG A 75 15.54 20.04 -1.40
N ASN A 76 16.25 19.90 -2.51
CA ASN A 76 15.77 19.02 -3.60
C ASN A 76 16.55 17.71 -3.84
N LEU A 77 15.79 16.76 -4.42
CA LEU A 77 16.15 15.56 -5.21
C LEU A 77 15.97 14.13 -4.63
N ILE A 78 15.00 13.87 -3.76
CA ILE A 78 14.56 12.47 -3.46
C ILE A 78 13.21 12.12 -4.12
N TYR A 79 12.49 13.08 -4.69
CA TYR A 79 11.10 12.91 -5.10
C TYR A 79 10.98 12.78 -6.62
N ASN A 80 10.94 11.58 -7.21
CA ASN A 80 10.50 11.46 -8.62
C ASN A 80 9.62 10.21 -8.90
N ASN A 81 9.85 9.07 -8.25
CA ASN A 81 9.00 7.88 -8.45
C ASN A 81 7.76 7.81 -7.54
N THR A 82 7.76 8.47 -6.39
CA THR A 82 6.60 8.49 -5.47
C THR A 82 5.64 9.63 -5.78
N ILE A 83 6.10 10.62 -6.55
CA ILE A 83 5.26 11.75 -6.86
C ILE A 83 4.14 11.32 -7.81
N SER A 84 4.35 10.52 -8.88
CA SER A 84 3.33 10.24 -9.93
C SER A 84 1.87 9.94 -9.49
N VAL A 85 1.61 9.11 -8.47
CA VAL A 85 0.22 8.77 -8.06
C VAL A 85 -0.37 9.76 -7.04
N GLY A 86 0.47 10.35 -6.20
CA GLY A 86 0.08 11.44 -5.28
C GLY A 86 0.03 12.81 -5.97
N ILE A 87 0.85 12.99 -7.01
CA ILE A 87 0.92 14.14 -7.92
C ILE A 87 -0.45 14.36 -8.48
N VAL A 88 -1.08 13.35 -9.08
CA VAL A 88 -2.36 13.58 -9.76
C VAL A 88 -3.36 14.18 -8.76
N GLY A 89 -3.44 13.66 -7.53
CA GLY A 89 -4.30 14.24 -6.49
C GLY A 89 -3.86 15.63 -6.00
N VAL A 90 -2.56 15.83 -5.74
CA VAL A 90 -2.00 17.08 -5.21
C VAL A 90 -1.98 18.17 -6.28
N LEU A 91 -1.47 17.89 -7.48
CA LEU A 91 -1.56 18.78 -8.65
C LEU A 91 -3.00 19.15 -8.94
N LEU A 92 -3.96 18.22 -8.91
CA LEU A 92 -5.36 18.58 -9.12
C LEU A 92 -5.93 19.46 -7.99
N LEU A 93 -5.46 19.30 -6.75
CA LEU A 93 -5.77 20.18 -5.62
C LEU A 93 -5.15 21.58 -5.77
N TYR A 94 -3.92 21.66 -6.26
CA TYR A 94 -3.23 22.92 -6.55
C TYR A 94 -3.86 23.63 -7.75
N PHE A 95 -4.21 22.88 -8.80
CA PHE A 95 -4.95 23.35 -9.96
C PHE A 95 -6.34 23.86 -9.54
N ALA A 96 -7.03 23.14 -8.67
CA ALA A 96 -8.29 23.60 -8.07
C ALA A 96 -8.10 24.89 -7.25
N ASN A 97 -7.08 24.98 -6.39
CA ASN A 97 -6.75 26.19 -5.64
C ASN A 97 -6.45 27.40 -6.55
N ALA A 98 -5.71 27.17 -7.63
CA ALA A 98 -5.32 28.19 -8.59
C ALA A 98 -6.51 28.73 -9.41
N ILE A 99 -7.50 27.88 -9.70
CA ILE A 99 -8.64 28.22 -10.57
C ILE A 99 -9.82 28.80 -9.78
N SER A 100 -10.13 28.24 -8.61
CA SER A 100 -11.38 28.52 -7.88
C SER A 100 -11.18 29.24 -6.54
N GLY A 101 -9.94 29.59 -6.22
CA GLY A 101 -9.58 30.39 -5.05
C GLY A 101 -9.27 29.59 -3.78
N ARG A 102 -8.61 30.24 -2.82
CA ARG A 102 -8.07 29.64 -1.58
C ARG A 102 -9.12 28.94 -0.69
N VAL A 103 -10.39 29.32 -0.79
CA VAL A 103 -11.47 28.70 0.01
C VAL A 103 -11.83 27.33 -0.54
N PHE A 104 -11.96 27.21 -1.87
CA PHE A 104 -12.36 25.96 -2.50
C PHE A 104 -11.33 24.85 -2.34
N GLY A 105 -10.04 25.12 -2.57
CA GLY A 105 -9.05 24.05 -2.42
C GLY A 105 -8.77 23.67 -0.97
N LYS A 106 -9.12 24.50 0.04
CA LYS A 106 -9.19 24.05 1.45
C LYS A 106 -10.30 23.02 1.66
N ILE A 107 -11.50 23.30 1.13
CA ILE A 107 -12.64 22.38 1.18
C ILE A 107 -12.31 21.08 0.45
N LEU A 108 -11.69 21.17 -0.73
CA LEU A 108 -11.31 20.02 -1.53
C LEU A 108 -10.22 19.19 -0.84
N SER A 109 -9.21 19.84 -0.23
CA SER A 109 -8.18 19.16 0.57
C SER A 109 -8.79 18.39 1.75
N PHE A 110 -9.82 18.94 2.38
CA PHE A 110 -10.54 18.27 3.46
C PHE A 110 -11.25 17.01 2.96
N PHE A 111 -11.98 17.07 1.83
CA PHE A 111 -12.65 15.90 1.26
C PHE A 111 -11.66 14.83 0.78
N VAL A 112 -10.52 15.24 0.22
CA VAL A 112 -9.45 14.30 -0.16
C VAL A 112 -8.86 13.62 1.08
N ALA A 113 -8.56 14.36 2.14
CA ALA A 113 -8.08 13.77 3.39
C ALA A 113 -9.12 12.79 3.97
N LEU A 114 -10.40 13.19 4.00
CA LEU A 114 -11.51 12.35 4.47
C LEU A 114 -11.65 11.06 3.64
N SER A 115 -11.39 11.10 2.34
CA SER A 115 -11.38 9.92 1.47
C SER A 115 -10.25 8.93 1.78
N ALA A 116 -9.10 9.44 2.23
CA ALA A 116 -7.97 8.61 2.65
C ALA A 116 -8.30 7.82 3.92
N PHE A 117 -9.05 8.42 4.86
CA PHE A 117 -9.56 7.73 6.05
C PHE A 117 -10.46 6.53 5.68
N GLY A 118 -11.34 6.69 4.69
CA GLY A 118 -12.21 5.59 4.23
C GLY A 118 -11.43 4.45 3.56
N THR A 119 -10.38 4.80 2.82
CA THR A 119 -9.46 3.81 2.24
C THR A 119 -8.70 3.06 3.34
N MET A 120 -8.26 3.76 4.39
CA MET A 120 -7.61 3.13 5.54
C MET A 120 -8.55 2.18 6.28
N GLY A 121 -9.82 2.59 6.50
CA GLY A 121 -10.84 1.75 7.14
C GLY A 121 -11.12 0.44 6.40
N SER A 122 -11.27 0.50 5.08
CA SER A 122 -11.52 -0.69 4.27
C SER A 122 -10.32 -1.64 4.21
N LEU A 123 -9.09 -1.11 4.17
CA LEU A 123 -7.86 -1.90 4.21
C LEU A 123 -7.67 -2.62 5.56
N ILE A 124 -8.00 -1.96 6.68
CA ILE A 124 -7.95 -2.58 8.01
C ILE A 124 -8.97 -3.71 8.12
N TRP A 125 -10.19 -3.47 7.65
CA TRP A 125 -11.22 -4.50 7.67
C TRP A 125 -10.86 -5.71 6.79
N SER A 126 -10.43 -5.47 5.55
CA SER A 126 -10.00 -6.52 4.61
C SER A 126 -8.80 -7.29 5.13
N GLY A 127 -7.77 -6.61 5.64
CA GLY A 127 -6.57 -7.22 6.20
C GLY A 127 -6.87 -8.16 7.37
N SER A 128 -7.81 -7.78 8.24
CA SER A 128 -8.17 -8.60 9.40
C SER A 128 -8.76 -9.97 8.99
N ARG A 129 -9.51 -10.03 7.89
CA ARG A 129 -10.08 -11.28 7.36
C ARG A 129 -9.00 -12.22 6.82
N VAL A 130 -7.95 -11.68 6.20
CA VAL A 130 -6.79 -12.47 5.77
C VAL A 130 -6.10 -13.10 6.99
N ILE A 131 -5.97 -12.36 8.09
CA ILE A 131 -5.38 -12.89 9.34
C ILE A 131 -6.26 -13.99 9.95
N VAL A 132 -7.59 -13.81 10.01
CA VAL A 132 -8.52 -14.81 10.55
C VAL A 132 -8.50 -16.10 9.71
N THR A 133 -8.53 -15.97 8.39
CA THR A 133 -8.50 -17.13 7.49
C THR A 133 -7.16 -17.87 7.58
N ALA A 134 -6.05 -17.14 7.76
CA ALA A 134 -4.75 -17.74 8.05
C ALA A 134 -4.73 -18.44 9.42
N GLY A 135 -5.43 -17.89 10.42
CA GLY A 135 -5.67 -18.53 11.71
C GLY A 135 -6.44 -19.86 11.59
N HIS A 136 -7.51 -19.90 10.80
CA HIS A 136 -8.27 -21.13 10.55
C HIS A 136 -7.47 -22.22 9.83
N ARG A 137 -6.51 -21.83 8.99
CA ARG A 137 -5.62 -22.77 8.29
C ARG A 137 -4.37 -23.14 9.10
N SER A 138 -4.32 -22.76 10.38
CA SER A 138 -3.19 -23.02 11.28
C SER A 138 -1.84 -22.50 10.77
N TYR A 139 -1.85 -21.45 9.93
CA TYR A 139 -0.62 -20.83 9.42
C TYR A 139 0.13 -20.07 10.51
N PHE A 140 -0.57 -19.55 11.53
CA PHE A 140 0.06 -18.96 12.72
C PHE A 140 0.32 -20.05 13.76
N PRO A 141 1.56 -20.51 13.96
CA PRO A 141 1.82 -21.66 14.80
C PRO A 141 1.27 -21.53 16.22
N VAL A 142 1.59 -20.45 16.92
CA VAL A 142 1.26 -20.30 18.36
C VAL A 142 -0.06 -19.58 18.61
N PHE A 143 -0.41 -18.61 17.76
CA PHE A 143 -1.54 -17.71 18.02
C PHE A 143 -2.81 -18.07 17.24
N SER A 144 -2.81 -19.15 16.46
CA SER A 144 -3.93 -19.52 15.59
C SER A 144 -5.27 -19.59 16.32
N ASP A 145 -5.31 -20.24 17.48
CA ASP A 145 -6.54 -20.45 18.25
C ASP A 145 -7.16 -19.15 18.76
N LYS A 146 -6.33 -18.14 19.00
CA LYS A 146 -6.78 -16.81 19.41
C LYS A 146 -7.18 -15.98 18.18
N LEU A 147 -6.43 -16.07 17.08
CA LEU A 147 -6.66 -15.26 15.87
C LEU A 147 -7.89 -15.70 15.06
N GLN A 148 -8.26 -16.99 15.11
CA GLN A 148 -9.45 -17.51 14.44
C GLN A 148 -10.77 -17.14 15.14
N LYS A 149 -10.72 -16.72 16.41
CA LYS A 149 -11.92 -16.43 17.20
C LYS A 149 -12.60 -15.15 16.70
N ILE A 150 -13.87 -15.27 16.34
CA ILE A 150 -14.75 -14.15 16.01
C ILE A 150 -15.58 -13.81 17.25
N SER A 151 -15.67 -12.52 17.59
CA SER A 151 -16.47 -12.05 18.74
C SER A 151 -17.96 -12.30 18.52
N LYS A 152 -18.76 -12.28 19.59
CA LYS A 152 -20.24 -12.34 19.53
C LYS A 152 -20.85 -11.27 18.61
N ARG A 153 -20.13 -10.17 18.36
CA ARG A 153 -20.52 -9.08 17.46
C ARG A 153 -20.18 -9.31 15.98
N GLY A 154 -19.62 -10.47 15.64
CA GLY A 154 -19.20 -10.80 14.26
C GLY A 154 -17.89 -10.12 13.81
N THR A 155 -17.18 -9.44 14.72
CA THR A 155 -15.92 -8.75 14.45
C THR A 155 -14.71 -9.60 14.87
N PRO A 156 -13.65 -9.68 14.05
CA PRO A 156 -12.43 -10.42 14.39
C PRO A 156 -11.49 -9.56 15.24
N MET A 157 -11.81 -9.41 16.52
CA MET A 157 -11.15 -8.47 17.43
C MET A 157 -9.65 -8.74 17.60
N ASN A 158 -9.25 -10.01 17.74
CA ASN A 158 -7.84 -10.37 17.92
C ASN A 158 -7.00 -10.12 16.66
N ALA A 159 -7.58 -10.35 15.48
CA ALA A 159 -6.93 -10.09 14.20
C ALA A 159 -6.79 -8.58 13.93
N LEU A 160 -7.83 -7.79 14.24
CA LEU A 160 -7.79 -6.32 14.16
C LEU A 160 -6.73 -5.73 15.09
N LEU A 161 -6.62 -6.25 16.32
CA LEU A 161 -5.61 -5.80 17.27
C LEU A 161 -4.19 -6.16 16.79
N LEU A 162 -3.98 -7.35 16.25
CA LEU A 162 -2.70 -7.74 15.67
C LEU A 162 -2.31 -6.81 14.52
N GLN A 163 -3.24 -6.52 13.60
CA GLN A 163 -3.01 -5.61 12.49
C GLN A 163 -2.67 -4.19 12.97
N PHE A 164 -3.36 -3.72 14.01
CA PHE A 164 -3.05 -2.43 14.65
C PHE A 164 -1.63 -2.40 15.22
N ILE A 165 -1.23 -3.43 15.98
CA ILE A 165 0.10 -3.52 16.57
C ILE A 165 1.18 -3.53 15.49
N LEU A 166 1.03 -4.36 14.46
CA LEU A 166 1.99 -4.42 13.34
C LEU A 166 2.08 -3.09 12.59
N GLY A 167 0.94 -2.46 12.29
CA GLY A 167 0.89 -1.14 11.66
C GLY A 167 1.53 -0.06 12.51
N ALA A 168 1.26 -0.04 13.81
CA ALA A 168 1.85 0.91 14.75
C ALA A 168 3.37 0.75 14.85
N ILE A 169 3.88 -0.48 14.91
CA ILE A 169 5.33 -0.77 14.91
C ILE A 169 5.98 -0.19 13.66
N VAL A 170 5.42 -0.44 12.47
CA VAL A 170 5.97 0.07 11.20
C VAL A 170 5.94 1.60 11.16
N ILE A 171 4.84 2.22 11.60
CA ILE A 171 4.72 3.69 11.68
C ILE A 171 5.73 4.29 12.66
N ILE A 172 5.99 3.66 13.80
CA ILE A 172 6.96 4.18 14.79
C ILE A 172 8.39 4.02 14.27
N LEU A 173 8.75 2.83 13.78
CA LEU A 173 10.10 2.53 13.30
C LEU A 173 10.49 3.42 12.11
N VAL A 174 9.64 3.49 11.09
CA VAL A 174 9.95 4.23 9.86
C VAL A 174 9.55 5.69 9.97
N GLY A 175 8.41 5.97 10.61
CA GLY A 175 7.86 7.32 10.77
C GLY A 175 8.60 8.19 11.77
N GLY A 176 9.31 7.62 12.73
CA GLY A 176 10.15 8.36 13.69
C GLY A 176 11.59 8.58 13.21
N ALA A 177 12.13 7.71 12.36
CA ALA A 177 13.55 7.68 12.02
C ALA A 177 13.95 8.53 10.80
N HIS A 178 13.06 8.68 9.80
CA HIS A 178 13.39 9.36 8.55
C HIS A 178 12.64 10.69 8.36
N ARG A 179 13.26 11.67 7.70
CA ARG A 179 12.58 12.93 7.32
C ARG A 179 11.54 12.74 6.20
N ASN A 180 11.77 11.75 5.32
CA ASN A 180 10.90 11.43 4.18
C ASN A 180 10.07 10.15 4.43
N SER A 181 9.51 10.01 5.63
CA SER A 181 8.86 8.76 6.07
C SER A 181 7.77 8.26 5.13
N PHE A 182 6.97 9.16 4.55
CA PHE A 182 5.91 8.79 3.61
C PHE A 182 6.47 8.07 2.39
N GLN A 183 7.53 8.61 1.79
CA GLN A 183 8.14 8.05 0.60
C GLN A 183 8.78 6.68 0.87
N VAL A 184 9.45 6.55 2.01
CA VAL A 184 10.05 5.28 2.43
C VAL A 184 8.95 4.22 2.62
N LEU A 185 7.89 4.53 3.37
CA LEU A 185 6.77 3.62 3.60
C LEU A 185 6.04 3.23 2.32
N TYR A 186 5.79 4.20 1.43
CA TYR A 186 5.16 3.95 0.14
C TYR A 186 6.02 3.04 -0.74
N SER A 187 7.31 3.34 -0.86
CA SER A 187 8.25 2.56 -1.68
C SER A 187 8.39 1.13 -1.14
N MET A 188 8.49 0.96 0.19
CA MET A 188 8.48 -0.35 0.85
C MET A 188 7.23 -1.17 0.50
N ALA A 189 6.05 -0.55 0.58
CA ALA A 189 4.78 -1.22 0.30
C ALA A 189 4.64 -1.61 -1.17
N GLN A 190 5.03 -0.72 -2.10
CA GLN A 190 4.98 -0.98 -3.53
C GLN A 190 5.94 -2.10 -3.93
N TYR A 191 7.19 -2.03 -3.47
CA TYR A 191 8.18 -3.07 -3.75
C TYR A 191 7.68 -4.46 -3.31
N THR A 192 7.20 -4.56 -2.06
CA THR A 192 6.63 -5.82 -1.52
C THR A 192 5.48 -6.32 -2.38
N SER A 193 4.58 -5.42 -2.81
CA SER A 193 3.42 -5.77 -3.63
C SER A 193 3.84 -6.34 -4.98
N TRP A 194 4.76 -5.68 -5.70
CA TRP A 194 5.26 -6.15 -7.00
C TRP A 194 5.98 -7.49 -6.90
N LEU A 195 6.72 -7.73 -5.81
CA LEU A 195 7.34 -9.03 -5.52
C LEU A 195 6.29 -10.13 -5.39
N PHE A 196 5.26 -9.94 -4.55
CA PHE A 196 4.20 -10.95 -4.40
C PHE A 196 3.33 -11.10 -5.64
N TYR A 197 3.12 -10.03 -6.40
CA TYR A 197 2.45 -10.09 -7.70
C TYR A 197 3.20 -10.98 -8.70
N GLY A 198 4.53 -10.88 -8.75
CA GLY A 198 5.36 -11.81 -9.52
C GLY A 198 5.20 -13.27 -9.09
N LEU A 199 5.22 -13.52 -7.77
CA LEU A 199 5.01 -14.87 -7.20
C LEU A 199 3.62 -15.43 -7.53
N ILE A 200 2.57 -14.61 -7.48
CA ILE A 200 1.21 -15.00 -7.88
C ILE A 200 1.17 -15.38 -9.36
N GLY A 201 1.86 -14.62 -10.22
CA GLY A 201 2.00 -14.95 -11.64
C GLY A 201 2.64 -16.33 -11.87
N ILE A 202 3.73 -16.63 -11.16
CA ILE A 202 4.41 -17.93 -11.23
C ILE A 202 3.50 -19.05 -10.70
N GLY A 203 2.83 -18.83 -9.56
CA GLY A 203 1.88 -19.79 -8.99
C GLY A 203 0.72 -20.09 -9.94
N LEU A 204 0.23 -19.08 -10.64
CA LEU A 204 -0.80 -19.20 -11.66
C LEU A 204 -0.34 -20.04 -12.85
N ILE A 205 0.92 -19.90 -13.30
CA ILE A 205 1.52 -20.79 -14.31
C ILE A 205 1.55 -22.23 -13.80
N ARG A 206 2.01 -22.46 -12.57
CA ARG A 206 2.11 -23.81 -11.98
C ARG A 206 0.75 -24.51 -11.93
N ILE A 207 -0.29 -23.82 -11.45
CA ILE A 207 -1.66 -24.37 -11.40
C ILE A 207 -2.16 -24.71 -12.81
N ARG A 208 -1.89 -23.86 -13.81
CA ARG A 208 -2.29 -24.10 -15.19
C ARG A 208 -1.57 -25.29 -15.81
N LEU A 209 -0.27 -25.44 -15.58
CA LEU A 209 0.51 -26.59 -16.07
C LEU A 209 -0.01 -27.91 -15.48
N ILE A 210 -0.33 -27.93 -14.18
CA ILE A 210 -0.92 -29.11 -13.53
C ILE A 210 -2.30 -29.44 -14.13
N ASN A 211 -3.14 -28.43 -14.37
CA ASN A 211 -4.47 -28.64 -14.94
C ASN A 211 -4.44 -29.11 -16.39
N ILE A 212 -3.45 -28.69 -17.20
CA ILE A 212 -3.26 -29.19 -18.58
C ILE A 212 -2.93 -30.69 -18.55
N ASN A 213 -2.10 -31.13 -17.61
CA ASN A 213 -1.68 -32.52 -17.49
C ASN A 213 -2.79 -33.45 -16.95
N ASN A 214 -3.82 -32.89 -16.31
CA ASN A 214 -4.98 -33.62 -15.79
C ASN A 214 -6.13 -33.55 -16.81
N GLU A 215 -6.10 -34.40 -17.84
CA GLU A 215 -6.89 -34.39 -19.10
C GLU A 215 -8.44 -34.28 -19.01
N ASN A 216 -9.07 -34.13 -17.84
CA ASN A 216 -10.53 -34.15 -17.67
C ASN A 216 -11.25 -32.79 -17.78
N LYS A 217 -10.58 -31.72 -18.22
CA LYS A 217 -11.22 -30.40 -18.45
C LYS A 217 -10.95 -29.87 -19.86
N LYS A 218 -11.46 -30.60 -20.85
CA LYS A 218 -11.41 -30.26 -22.29
C LYS A 218 -12.07 -28.93 -22.69
N ASN A 219 -12.70 -28.22 -21.76
CA ASN A 219 -13.45 -26.98 -22.03
C ASN A 219 -12.93 -25.73 -21.29
N GLN A 220 -11.67 -25.69 -20.83
CA GLN A 220 -11.12 -24.45 -20.26
C GLN A 220 -10.35 -23.63 -21.30
N LYS A 221 -11.13 -22.72 -21.92
CA LYS A 221 -10.82 -21.37 -22.41
C LYS A 221 -9.37 -21.11 -22.83
N GLU A 222 -9.21 -20.69 -24.09
CA GLU A 222 -8.06 -19.99 -24.64
C GLU A 222 -7.34 -19.17 -23.56
N PHE A 223 -6.18 -19.67 -23.15
CA PHE A 223 -5.40 -19.05 -22.12
C PHE A 223 -4.55 -17.96 -22.76
N TRP A 224 -4.76 -16.72 -22.34
CA TRP A 224 -3.92 -15.57 -22.69
C TRP A 224 -2.53 -15.67 -22.05
N TRP A 225 -1.74 -16.67 -22.45
CA TRP A 225 -0.39 -16.94 -21.95
C TRP A 225 0.50 -15.71 -22.07
N ILE A 226 0.35 -14.97 -23.17
CA ILE A 226 1.11 -13.74 -23.41
C ILE A 226 0.89 -12.69 -22.33
N VAL A 227 -0.34 -12.56 -21.81
CA VAL A 227 -0.67 -11.61 -20.74
C VAL A 227 -0.01 -12.02 -19.42
N ILE A 228 0.07 -13.32 -19.12
CA ILE A 228 0.72 -13.83 -17.91
C ILE A 228 2.23 -13.59 -17.97
N PHE A 229 2.86 -13.92 -19.10
CA PHE A 229 4.30 -13.71 -19.28
C PHE A 229 4.66 -12.23 -19.25
N MET A 230 3.87 -11.38 -19.92
CA MET A 230 4.03 -9.93 -19.86
C MET A 230 3.90 -9.42 -18.41
N TYR A 231 2.91 -9.90 -17.65
CA TYR A 231 2.73 -9.51 -16.26
C TYR A 231 3.91 -9.90 -15.37
N ILE A 232 4.42 -11.13 -15.50
CA ILE A 232 5.59 -11.61 -14.75
C ILE A 232 6.84 -10.82 -15.16
N ALA A 233 7.05 -10.58 -16.45
CA ALA A 233 8.19 -9.81 -16.95
C ALA A 233 8.16 -8.37 -16.41
N CYS A 234 7.00 -7.71 -16.40
CA CYS A 234 6.84 -6.38 -15.81
C CYS A 234 7.10 -6.40 -14.29
N ALA A 235 6.57 -7.37 -13.55
CA ALA A 235 6.79 -7.48 -12.11
C ALA A 235 8.28 -7.73 -11.78
N LEU A 236 8.95 -8.60 -12.53
CA LEU A 236 10.38 -8.88 -12.39
C LEU A 236 11.22 -7.65 -12.75
N TYR A 237 10.88 -6.97 -13.85
CA TYR A 237 11.55 -5.74 -14.24
C TYR A 237 11.43 -4.65 -13.17
N ILE A 238 10.23 -4.39 -12.64
CA ILE A 238 10.01 -3.38 -11.60
C ILE A 238 10.78 -3.74 -10.32
N THR A 239 10.79 -5.01 -9.90
CA THR A 239 11.53 -5.43 -8.70
C THR A 239 13.05 -5.32 -8.88
N VAL A 240 13.59 -5.64 -10.06
CA VAL A 240 15.03 -5.50 -10.35
C VAL A 240 15.44 -4.03 -10.47
N VAL A 241 14.69 -3.22 -11.22
CA VAL A 241 14.97 -1.79 -11.40
C VAL A 241 14.84 -1.02 -10.09
N SER A 242 14.01 -1.49 -9.14
CA SER A 242 13.95 -0.93 -7.79
C SER A 242 15.31 -0.98 -7.06
N PHE A 243 16.25 -1.84 -7.48
CA PHE A 243 17.64 -1.89 -6.98
C PHE A 243 18.67 -1.23 -7.89
N VAL A 244 18.25 -0.58 -8.98
CA VAL A 244 19.15 0.17 -9.86
C VAL A 244 18.85 1.67 -9.70
N GLY A 245 19.72 2.36 -8.95
CA GLY A 245 19.60 3.79 -8.74
C GLY A 245 19.90 4.58 -10.02
N THR A 246 18.99 5.46 -10.43
CA THR A 246 19.23 6.44 -11.49
C THR A 246 20.40 7.35 -11.09
N SER A 247 21.54 7.20 -11.75
CA SER A 247 22.67 8.13 -11.63
C SER A 247 22.42 9.35 -12.51
N ASN A 248 21.62 10.29 -12.04
CA ASN A 248 21.65 11.63 -12.62
C ASN A 248 22.73 12.45 -11.90
N SER A 249 23.91 12.39 -12.50
CA SER A 249 25.06 13.22 -12.24
C SER A 249 24.75 14.69 -12.53
N ASN A 250 25.26 15.60 -11.70
CA ASN A 250 25.63 17.01 -11.98
C ASN A 250 24.92 18.15 -11.22
N ASN A 251 24.23 17.96 -10.08
CA ASN A 251 23.86 19.12 -9.25
C ASN A 251 24.15 18.91 -7.75
N VAL A 252 24.65 19.99 -7.15
CA VAL A 252 25.30 20.12 -5.83
C VAL A 252 24.33 19.87 -4.68
N CYS A 253 23.98 18.60 -4.42
CA CYS A 253 23.60 18.11 -3.10
C CYS A 253 23.60 16.58 -3.16
N SER A 254 24.74 15.98 -2.83
CA SER A 254 24.92 14.53 -2.84
C SER A 254 24.05 13.87 -1.77
N ILE A 255 22.83 13.51 -2.15
CA ILE A 255 22.00 12.54 -1.43
C ILE A 255 22.83 11.26 -1.35
N PRO A 256 23.07 10.71 -0.15
CA PRO A 256 23.86 9.50 -0.04
C PRO A 256 23.19 8.39 -0.84
N LYS A 257 23.94 7.73 -1.75
CA LYS A 257 23.49 6.59 -2.59
C LYS A 257 22.70 5.53 -1.80
N VAL A 258 22.96 5.44 -0.51
CA VAL A 258 22.28 4.60 0.48
C VAL A 258 20.75 4.85 0.55
N SER A 259 20.26 6.05 0.21
CA SER A 259 18.84 6.42 0.39
C SER A 259 17.86 5.76 -0.59
N TYR A 260 18.32 5.29 -1.76
CA TYR A 260 17.42 4.71 -2.77
C TYR A 260 17.13 3.23 -2.55
N TYR A 261 18.11 2.47 -2.06
CA TYR A 261 17.96 1.03 -1.81
C TYR A 261 17.42 0.73 -0.41
N LEU A 262 17.57 1.68 0.52
CA LEU A 262 17.17 1.50 1.91
C LEU A 262 15.70 1.07 2.06
N PRO A 263 14.70 1.67 1.38
CA PRO A 263 13.31 1.22 1.50
C PRO A 263 13.13 -0.24 1.06
N ASN A 264 13.73 -0.64 -0.07
CA ASN A 264 13.58 -2.00 -0.60
C ASN A 264 14.31 -3.02 0.30
N GLY A 265 15.49 -2.65 0.81
CA GLY A 265 16.23 -3.44 1.79
C GLY A 265 15.47 -3.62 3.11
N ILE A 266 14.84 -2.56 3.64
CA ILE A 266 14.01 -2.65 4.87
C ILE A 266 12.82 -3.59 4.63
N SER A 267 12.14 -3.48 3.49
CA SER A 267 11.04 -4.38 3.12
C SER A 267 11.48 -5.85 3.08
N LEU A 268 12.59 -6.15 2.40
CA LEU A 268 13.16 -7.51 2.40
C LEU A 268 13.53 -7.97 3.81
N GLY A 269 14.09 -7.09 4.64
CA GLY A 269 14.38 -7.34 6.04
C GLY A 269 13.14 -7.78 6.82
N PHE A 270 12.02 -7.06 6.69
CA PHE A 270 10.75 -7.45 7.33
C PHE A 270 10.24 -8.81 6.84
N LEU A 271 10.39 -9.14 5.54
CA LEU A 271 10.01 -10.45 5.01
C LEU A 271 10.88 -11.57 5.58
N VAL A 272 12.20 -11.37 5.64
CA VAL A 272 13.14 -12.34 6.21
C VAL A 272 12.88 -12.54 7.70
N ILE A 273 12.70 -11.46 8.47
CA ILE A 273 12.35 -11.54 9.90
C ILE A 273 11.02 -12.28 10.09
N GLY A 274 10.01 -11.98 9.26
CA GLY A 274 8.73 -12.67 9.29
C GLY A 274 8.86 -14.18 9.01
N PHE A 275 9.67 -14.56 8.03
CA PHE A 275 9.94 -15.95 7.67
C PHE A 275 10.70 -16.70 8.77
N ILE A 276 11.75 -16.10 9.33
CA ILE A 276 12.51 -16.67 10.45
C ILE A 276 11.61 -16.84 11.66
N SER A 277 10.83 -15.80 12.02
CA SER A 277 9.86 -15.85 13.12
C SER A 277 8.83 -16.96 12.93
N TRP A 278 8.38 -17.19 11.69
CA TRP A 278 7.47 -18.29 11.40
C TRP A 278 8.11 -19.66 11.62
N ILE A 279 9.34 -19.88 11.13
CA ILE A 279 10.07 -21.13 11.32
C ILE A 279 10.29 -21.41 12.81
N THR A 280 10.80 -20.43 13.56
CA THR A 280 11.11 -20.61 14.99
C THR A 280 9.86 -20.94 15.80
N LEU A 281 8.76 -20.23 15.55
CA LEU A 281 7.48 -20.50 16.21
C LEU A 281 6.87 -21.83 15.78
N TYR A 282 7.09 -22.25 14.52
CA TYR A 282 6.64 -23.55 14.02
C TYR A 282 7.39 -24.70 14.71
N SER A 283 8.71 -24.63 14.78
CA SER A 283 9.55 -25.59 15.50
C SER A 283 9.16 -25.66 16.98
N TRP A 284 9.07 -24.51 17.65
CA TRP A 284 8.65 -24.45 19.06
C TRP A 284 7.29 -25.11 19.30
N ARG A 285 6.31 -24.89 18.42
CA ARG A 285 5.01 -25.57 18.54
C ARG A 285 5.16 -27.08 18.39
N ASN A 286 5.94 -27.55 17.43
CA ASN A 286 6.12 -28.97 17.18
C ASN A 286 6.78 -29.66 18.38
N ASP A 287 7.79 -29.03 18.99
CA ASP A 287 8.49 -29.55 20.18
C ASP A 287 7.55 -29.66 21.39
N ASN A 288 6.64 -28.70 21.58
CA ASN A 288 5.67 -28.73 22.67
C ASN A 288 4.49 -29.69 22.44
N LEU A 289 4.18 -30.03 21.19
CA LEU A 289 3.12 -31.00 20.86
C LEU A 289 3.66 -32.44 20.85
N ASN A 290 4.95 -32.63 20.56
CA ASN A 290 5.63 -33.94 20.54
C ASN A 290 6.87 -33.94 21.46
N PRO A 291 6.70 -33.95 22.79
CA PRO A 291 7.83 -33.90 23.74
C PRO A 291 8.80 -35.10 23.66
N ASN A 292 8.42 -36.16 22.91
CA ASN A 292 9.21 -37.39 22.79
C ASN A 292 9.99 -37.52 21.47
N SER A 293 9.93 -36.55 20.54
CA SER A 293 10.82 -36.55 19.38
C SER A 293 12.12 -35.81 19.72
N THR A 294 13.02 -36.51 20.40
CA THR A 294 14.42 -36.08 20.50
C THR A 294 15.03 -35.97 19.10
N PRO A 295 15.85 -34.94 18.80
CA PRO A 295 16.63 -34.92 17.59
C PRO A 295 17.69 -36.04 17.70
N ALA A 296 17.58 -37.04 16.84
CA ALA A 296 18.64 -38.02 16.58
C ALA A 296 19.67 -37.44 15.60
#